data_AF-A0A7C2EA00-F1
#
_entry.id   AF-A0A7C2EA00-F1
#
_cell.length_a   1.000
_cell.length_b   1.000
_cell.length_c   1.000
_cell.angle_alpha   90.00
_cell.angle_beta   90.00
_cell.angle_gamma   90.00
#
_symmetry.space_group_name_H-M   'P 1'
#
loop_
_entity.id
_entity.type
_entity.pdbx_description
1 polymer ?
#
loop_
_entity_poly.entity_id
_entity_poly.type
_entity_poly.pdbx_seq_one_letter_code
_entity_poly.pdbx_strand_id
1 'polypeptide(L)'
;MRKKGLLFTGLCILCLALISLYGCAQKPYQTEGLAAGEATGGAVPGEKIKIAHAQVFGTLQRPPVIFDHGKHLQVAKEEGCTVCHPVDEENKVVFEFPKAGKSNRNPKLLRNDYHRECIGCHKKAIKEAKKSAPLACGECHVRGTEKVKTAAYPAVAFFQYHSAHILALKEEVESKKPEDTCRLCHHAYDPEKRKLVYKEQGKKGCTYCHGPFEETPLPSLSTEVSLTTEKGLTMRKVGHSLCLNCHLTYAKKGLKTAPVACSECHKR
;
A
#
# COMPACT_ATOMS: atom_id res chain seq x y z
N MET A 1 82.17 -27.92 -13.59
CA MET A 1 81.66 -26.71 -12.89
C MET A 1 80.15 -26.83 -12.78
N ARG A 2 79.64 -26.81 -11.55
CA ARG A 2 78.32 -27.31 -11.14
C ARG A 2 77.50 -26.16 -10.55
N LYS A 3 76.18 -26.21 -10.78
CA LYS A 3 75.08 -25.61 -9.99
C LYS A 3 74.76 -24.10 -10.14
N LYS A 4 73.83 -23.79 -11.04
CA LYS A 4 72.85 -22.67 -10.90
C LYS A 4 71.51 -23.06 -11.53
N GLY A 5 70.75 -23.93 -10.85
CA GLY A 5 69.46 -24.40 -11.36
C GLY A 5 68.54 -24.95 -10.26
N LEU A 6 68.62 -24.40 -9.05
CA LEU A 6 67.87 -24.95 -7.91
C LEU A 6 67.29 -23.90 -6.94
N LEU A 7 67.00 -22.69 -7.42
CA LEU A 7 66.46 -21.62 -6.55
C LEU A 7 65.17 -20.95 -7.05
N PHE A 8 64.67 -21.29 -8.25
CA PHE A 8 63.45 -20.68 -8.78
C PHE A 8 62.20 -21.56 -8.79
N THR A 9 62.31 -22.85 -8.48
CA THR A 9 61.16 -23.77 -8.39
C THR A 9 60.61 -23.93 -6.97
N GLY A 10 61.34 -23.48 -5.94
CA GLY A 10 60.92 -23.59 -4.53
C GLY A 10 60.00 -22.46 -4.04
N LEU A 11 60.04 -21.27 -4.66
CA LEU A 11 59.28 -20.11 -4.19
C LEU A 11 57.84 -20.06 -4.72
N CYS A 12 57.58 -20.64 -5.90
CA CYS A 12 56.22 -20.70 -6.46
C CYS A 12 55.33 -21.78 -5.83
N ILE A 13 55.92 -22.85 -5.27
CA ILE A 13 55.15 -23.94 -4.64
C ILE A 13 54.67 -23.55 -3.23
N LEU A 14 55.40 -22.68 -2.52
CA LEU A 14 54.99 -22.25 -1.17
C LEU A 14 53.82 -21.23 -1.19
N CYS A 15 53.71 -20.40 -2.23
CA CYS A 15 52.63 -19.41 -2.34
C CYS A 15 51.28 -20.04 -2.76
N LEU A 16 51.29 -21.13 -3.53
CA LEU A 16 50.05 -21.85 -3.91
C LEU A 16 49.51 -22.76 -2.80
N ALA A 17 50.37 -23.21 -1.87
CA ALA A 17 49.95 -23.98 -0.71
C ALA A 17 49.23 -23.12 0.36
N LEU A 18 49.56 -21.82 0.47
CA LEU A 18 48.91 -20.92 1.44
C LEU A 18 47.53 -20.41 0.98
N ILE A 19 47.24 -20.40 -0.33
CA ILE A 19 45.91 -20.04 -0.85
C ILE A 19 44.94 -21.23 -0.73
N SER A 20 45.46 -22.47 -0.68
CA SER A 20 44.64 -23.68 -0.56
C SER A 20 44.18 -24.00 0.87
N LEU A 21 44.67 -23.27 1.89
CA LEU A 21 44.23 -23.42 3.29
C LEU A 21 43.30 -22.31 3.80
N TYR A 22 43.08 -21.24 3.01
CA TYR A 22 42.07 -20.21 3.32
C TYR A 22 40.71 -20.47 2.63
N GLY A 23 40.59 -21.56 1.86
CA GLY A 23 39.42 -21.90 1.03
C GLY A 23 38.38 -22.83 1.64
N CYS A 24 38.43 -23.15 2.93
CA CYS A 24 37.45 -24.04 3.57
C CYS A 24 36.95 -23.48 4.91
N ALA A 25 36.33 -22.30 4.86
CA ALA A 25 35.49 -21.79 5.94
C ALA A 25 34.27 -21.06 5.38
N GLN A 26 33.66 -21.57 4.31
CA GLN A 26 32.27 -21.25 4.02
C GLN A 26 31.42 -22.26 4.78
N LYS A 27 30.83 -21.81 5.90
CA LYS A 27 29.77 -22.57 6.57
C LYS A 27 28.74 -22.99 5.50
N PRO A 28 28.31 -24.25 5.46
CA PRO A 28 27.22 -24.64 4.58
C PRO A 28 26.03 -23.74 4.91
N TYR A 29 25.57 -22.99 3.92
CA TYR A 29 24.30 -22.27 4.01
C TYR A 29 23.23 -23.34 4.14
N GLN A 30 22.87 -23.65 5.39
CA GLN A 30 21.66 -24.39 5.66
C GLN A 30 20.53 -23.55 5.09
N THR A 31 19.92 -24.06 4.02
CA THR A 31 18.56 -23.71 3.65
C THR A 31 17.67 -24.22 4.76
N GLU A 32 17.65 -23.50 5.89
CA GLU A 32 16.51 -23.53 6.77
C GLU A 32 15.34 -23.10 5.90
N GLY A 33 14.54 -24.10 5.52
CA GLY A 33 13.27 -23.86 4.87
C GLY A 33 12.57 -22.79 5.66
N LEU A 34 12.11 -21.74 4.97
CA LEU A 34 11.07 -20.87 5.44
C LEU A 34 9.84 -21.75 5.66
N ALA A 35 9.84 -22.46 6.79
CA ALA A 35 8.65 -22.90 7.46
C ALA A 35 7.74 -21.67 7.50
N ALA A 36 6.51 -21.86 7.05
CA ALA A 36 5.44 -20.88 7.15
C ALA A 36 5.49 -20.27 8.55
N GLY A 37 6.01 -19.04 8.66
CA GLY A 37 6.15 -18.36 9.92
C GLY A 37 4.76 -18.21 10.51
N GLU A 38 4.55 -18.90 11.64
CA GLU A 38 3.37 -18.74 12.47
C GLU A 38 3.17 -17.25 12.74
N ALA A 39 2.00 -16.75 12.33
CA ALA A 39 1.59 -15.39 12.59
C ALA A 39 1.37 -15.22 14.10
N THR A 40 2.44 -14.85 14.82
CA THR A 40 2.29 -14.35 16.19
C THR A 40 1.50 -13.04 16.10
N GLY A 41 0.29 -13.05 16.67
CA GLY A 41 -0.67 -11.94 16.69
C GLY A 41 -0.19 -10.71 17.47
N GLY A 42 0.82 -10.01 16.94
CA GLY A 42 1.20 -8.67 17.35
C GLY A 42 0.44 -7.63 16.51
N ALA A 43 -0.16 -6.64 17.16
CA ALA A 43 -0.67 -5.46 16.46
C ALA A 43 0.49 -4.78 15.74
N VAL A 44 0.40 -4.63 14.41
CA VAL A 44 1.41 -3.94 13.62
C VAL A 44 1.43 -2.47 14.03
N PRO A 45 2.51 -1.96 14.66
CA PRO A 45 2.56 -0.57 15.10
C PRO A 45 2.48 0.34 13.88
N GLY A 46 1.50 1.24 13.86
CA GLY A 46 1.46 2.34 12.90
C GLY A 46 0.34 2.29 11.86
N GLU A 47 -0.59 1.32 11.87
CA GLU A 47 -1.71 1.25 10.91
C GLU A 47 -2.98 1.97 11.40
N LYS A 48 -2.82 3.10 12.10
CA LYS A 48 -3.94 3.86 12.67
C LYS A 48 -4.43 4.96 11.72
N ILE A 49 -5.74 5.14 11.66
CA ILE A 49 -6.44 6.14 10.86
C ILE A 49 -7.29 7.00 11.78
N LYS A 50 -7.19 8.32 11.67
CA LYS A 50 -8.06 9.27 12.39
C LYS A 50 -9.33 9.50 11.57
N ILE A 51 -10.45 8.95 12.03
CA ILE A 51 -11.77 9.17 11.43
C ILE A 51 -12.36 10.42 12.09
N ALA A 52 -12.19 11.55 11.40
CA ALA A 52 -12.70 12.85 11.83
C ALA A 52 -13.69 13.45 10.83
N HIS A 53 -13.43 13.34 9.52
CA HIS A 53 -14.22 13.98 8.46
C HIS A 53 -14.62 15.43 8.78
N ALA A 54 -13.66 16.25 9.23
CA ALA A 54 -13.90 17.62 9.64
C ALA A 54 -14.56 18.47 8.52
N GLN A 55 -14.27 18.16 7.26
CA GLN A 55 -14.90 18.77 6.08
C GLN A 55 -16.41 18.50 5.96
N VAL A 56 -16.90 17.43 6.59
CA VAL A 56 -18.33 17.10 6.63
C VAL A 56 -18.94 17.57 7.93
N PHE A 57 -18.30 17.29 9.07
CA PHE A 57 -18.88 17.51 10.38
C PHE A 57 -18.65 18.92 10.95
N GLY A 58 -17.71 19.69 10.40
CA GLY A 58 -17.24 20.93 11.02
C GLY A 58 -16.68 20.66 12.41
N THR A 59 -17.19 21.38 13.41
CA THR A 59 -16.82 21.18 14.82
C THR A 59 -17.37 19.85 15.33
N LEU A 60 -16.48 18.95 15.75
CA LEU A 60 -16.86 17.62 16.24
C LEU A 60 -17.55 17.69 17.61
N GLN A 61 -18.68 17.01 17.74
CA GLN A 61 -19.41 16.86 19.03
C GLN A 61 -18.77 15.84 19.98
N ARG A 62 -17.89 14.98 19.46
CA ARG A 62 -17.17 13.95 20.20
C ARG A 62 -15.73 13.86 19.69
N PRO A 63 -14.78 13.35 20.50
CA PRO A 63 -13.42 13.10 20.04
C PRO A 63 -13.41 12.23 18.77
N PRO A 64 -12.47 12.45 17.85
CA PRO A 64 -12.35 11.66 16.62
C PRO A 64 -12.02 10.19 16.96
N VAL A 65 -12.51 9.27 16.13
CA VAL A 65 -12.24 7.83 16.32
C VAL A 65 -10.86 7.52 15.77
N ILE A 66 -10.03 6.86 16.57
CA ILE A 66 -8.74 6.32 16.11
C ILE A 66 -8.97 4.86 15.73
N PHE A 67 -9.08 4.62 14.44
CA PHE A 67 -9.31 3.30 13.86
C PHE A 67 -7.97 2.58 13.64
N ASP A 68 -7.85 1.36 14.13
CA ASP A 68 -6.65 0.52 13.95
C ASP A 68 -6.87 -0.42 12.77
N HIS A 69 -6.44 0.00 11.57
CA HIS A 69 -6.67 -0.75 10.33
C HIS A 69 -5.94 -2.10 10.35
N GLY A 70 -4.74 -2.16 10.91
CA GLY A 70 -3.97 -3.40 11.03
C GLY A 70 -4.68 -4.46 11.89
N LYS A 71 -5.25 -4.07 13.04
CA LYS A 71 -6.08 -4.99 13.85
C LYS A 71 -7.30 -5.48 13.08
N HIS A 72 -7.96 -4.60 12.31
CA HIS A 72 -9.13 -4.99 11.52
C HIS A 72 -8.76 -5.90 10.36
N LEU A 73 -7.61 -5.71 9.71
CA LEU A 73 -7.11 -6.63 8.67
C LEU A 73 -6.87 -8.04 9.23
N GLN A 74 -6.30 -8.16 10.44
CA GLN A 74 -6.13 -9.46 11.09
C GLN A 74 -7.48 -10.14 11.38
N VAL A 75 -8.51 -9.35 11.69
CA VAL A 75 -9.87 -9.87 11.93
C VAL A 75 -10.56 -10.27 10.62
N ALA A 76 -10.39 -9.48 9.57
CA ALA A 76 -11.02 -9.68 8.27
C ALA A 76 -10.22 -10.61 7.34
N LYS A 77 -9.22 -11.34 7.84
CA LYS A 77 -8.29 -12.14 7.01
C LYS A 77 -9.02 -13.13 6.08
N GLU A 78 -10.06 -13.79 6.58
CA GLU A 78 -10.83 -14.79 5.82
C GLU A 78 -11.88 -14.16 4.89
N GLU A 79 -12.58 -13.13 5.37
CA GLU A 79 -13.67 -12.48 4.63
C GLU A 79 -13.16 -11.41 3.62
N GLY A 80 -11.92 -10.97 3.76
CA GLY A 80 -11.22 -10.06 2.85
C GLY A 80 -11.59 -8.58 2.98
N CYS A 81 -11.02 -7.76 2.10
CA CYS A 81 -11.21 -6.29 2.09
C CYS A 81 -12.69 -5.89 1.90
N THR A 82 -13.46 -6.74 1.23
CA THR A 82 -14.86 -6.52 0.88
C THR A 82 -15.79 -6.62 2.08
N VAL A 83 -15.30 -6.91 3.30
CA VAL A 83 -16.09 -6.76 4.54
C VAL A 83 -16.41 -5.29 4.81
N CYS A 84 -15.46 -4.40 4.53
CA CYS A 84 -15.56 -2.97 4.83
C CYS A 84 -15.64 -2.11 3.58
N HIS A 85 -14.98 -2.51 2.50
CA HIS A 85 -14.92 -1.70 1.28
C HIS A 85 -15.93 -2.19 0.24
N PRO A 86 -16.62 -1.28 -0.48
CA PRO A 86 -17.41 -1.66 -1.63
C PRO A 86 -16.51 -2.10 -2.80
N VAL A 87 -17.11 -2.74 -3.79
CA VAL A 87 -16.46 -3.02 -5.08
C VAL A 87 -17.15 -2.21 -6.19
N ASP A 88 -16.40 -1.84 -7.21
CA ASP A 88 -16.95 -1.22 -8.42
C ASP A 88 -17.48 -2.26 -9.42
N GLU A 89 -17.97 -1.78 -10.56
CA GLU A 89 -18.51 -2.61 -11.65
C GLU A 89 -17.47 -3.58 -12.25
N GLU A 90 -16.18 -3.30 -12.08
CA GLU A 90 -15.06 -4.14 -12.53
C GLU A 90 -14.58 -5.10 -11.41
N ASN A 91 -15.32 -5.23 -10.31
CA ASN A 91 -14.96 -5.99 -9.11
C ASN A 91 -13.66 -5.53 -8.43
N LYS A 92 -13.24 -4.28 -8.63
CA LYS A 92 -12.11 -3.68 -7.93
C LYS A 92 -12.57 -3.12 -6.59
N VAL A 93 -11.73 -3.23 -5.57
CA VAL A 93 -12.01 -2.68 -4.24
C VAL A 93 -11.94 -1.16 -4.31
N VAL A 94 -13.00 -0.51 -3.86
CA VAL A 94 -13.06 0.93 -3.64
C VAL A 94 -12.70 1.19 -2.18
N PHE A 95 -11.53 1.76 -1.92
CA PHE A 95 -11.01 2.01 -0.56
C PHE A 95 -11.69 3.18 0.16
N GLU A 96 -13.01 3.24 0.08
CA GLU A 96 -13.87 4.14 0.81
C GLU A 96 -14.68 3.36 1.85
N PHE A 97 -15.03 4.05 2.92
CA PHE A 97 -15.89 3.55 3.98
C PHE A 97 -16.72 4.73 4.50
N PRO A 98 -18.00 4.55 4.85
CA PRO A 98 -18.80 3.31 4.84
C PRO A 98 -19.23 2.84 3.44
N LYS A 99 -19.63 1.57 3.28
CA LYS A 99 -20.13 1.02 1.99
C LYS A 99 -21.45 1.64 1.56
N ALA A 100 -22.29 2.00 2.52
CA ALA A 100 -23.53 2.69 2.26
C ALA A 100 -23.23 4.10 1.75
N GLY A 101 -22.91 4.21 0.46
CA GLY A 101 -22.51 5.42 -0.25
C GLY A 101 -23.64 6.43 -0.46
N LYS A 102 -24.53 6.61 0.52
CA LYS A 102 -25.71 7.50 0.41
C LYS A 102 -25.53 8.83 1.10
N SER A 103 -24.37 9.10 1.69
CA SER A 103 -24.25 10.27 2.55
C SER A 103 -24.20 11.59 1.77
N ASN A 104 -23.69 11.67 0.53
CA ASN A 104 -23.56 12.94 -0.24
C ASN A 104 -23.03 14.13 0.61
N ARG A 105 -22.09 13.87 1.53
CA ARG A 105 -21.58 14.84 2.52
C ARG A 105 -22.63 15.38 3.51
N ASN A 106 -23.77 14.71 3.67
CA ASN A 106 -24.72 14.95 4.74
C ASN A 106 -24.16 14.41 6.07
N PRO A 107 -23.95 15.25 7.10
CA PRO A 107 -23.33 14.83 8.35
C PRO A 107 -24.15 13.76 9.09
N LYS A 108 -25.48 13.89 9.11
CA LYS A 108 -26.37 12.96 9.80
C LYS A 108 -26.31 11.57 9.17
N LEU A 109 -26.37 11.50 7.85
CA LEU A 109 -26.31 10.23 7.12
C LEU A 109 -24.94 9.58 7.28
N LEU A 110 -23.85 10.33 7.07
CA LEU A 110 -22.48 9.80 7.19
C LEU A 110 -22.24 9.21 8.57
N ARG A 111 -22.60 9.93 9.65
CA ARG A 111 -22.48 9.41 11.01
C ARG A 111 -23.30 8.13 11.22
N ASN A 112 -24.53 8.11 10.71
CA ASN A 112 -25.40 6.94 10.85
C ASN A 112 -24.84 5.72 10.09
N ASP A 113 -24.24 5.93 8.92
CA ASP A 113 -23.60 4.88 8.12
C ASP A 113 -22.38 4.32 8.85
N TYR A 114 -21.52 5.18 9.40
CA TYR A 114 -20.39 4.80 10.26
C TYR A 114 -20.85 3.95 11.45
N HIS A 115 -21.83 4.45 12.21
CA HIS A 115 -22.33 3.73 13.38
C HIS A 115 -22.97 2.39 12.99
N ARG A 116 -23.76 2.35 11.91
CA ARG A 116 -24.44 1.13 11.48
C ARG A 116 -23.45 0.05 11.07
N GLU A 117 -22.46 0.38 10.25
CA GLU A 117 -21.50 -0.61 9.75
C GLU A 117 -20.51 -1.05 10.82
N CYS A 118 -19.94 -0.12 11.60
CA CYS A 118 -19.02 -0.47 12.69
C CYS A 118 -19.72 -1.28 13.80
N ILE A 119 -20.81 -0.74 14.36
CA ILE A 119 -21.51 -1.38 15.48
C ILE A 119 -22.19 -2.67 15.02
N GLY A 120 -22.69 -2.73 13.77
CA GLY A 120 -23.29 -3.93 13.20
C GLY A 120 -22.32 -5.11 13.18
N CYS A 121 -21.11 -4.90 12.66
CA CYS A 121 -20.06 -5.91 12.66
C CYS A 121 -19.65 -6.30 14.10
N HIS A 122 -19.44 -5.32 14.98
CA HIS A 122 -19.04 -5.57 16.37
C HIS A 122 -20.08 -6.39 17.16
N LYS A 123 -21.38 -6.09 16.99
CA LYS A 123 -22.46 -6.87 17.61
C LYS A 123 -22.47 -8.33 17.15
N LYS A 124 -22.25 -8.56 15.85
CA LYS A 124 -22.15 -9.92 15.30
C LYS A 124 -20.95 -10.67 15.89
N ALA A 125 -19.78 -10.03 15.93
CA ALA A 125 -18.57 -10.63 16.49
C ALA A 125 -18.71 -11.03 17.96
N ILE A 126 -19.38 -10.20 18.77
CA ILE A 126 -19.65 -10.49 20.19
C ILE A 126 -20.66 -11.63 20.33
N LYS A 127 -21.74 -11.62 19.54
CA LYS A 127 -22.76 -12.69 19.56
C LYS A 127 -22.18 -14.05 19.20
N GLU A 128 -21.23 -14.07 18.28
CA GLU A 128 -20.53 -15.28 17.85
C GLU A 128 -19.39 -15.67 18.82
N ALA A 129 -19.22 -14.97 19.95
CA ALA A 129 -18.13 -15.12 20.91
C ALA A 129 -16.73 -15.08 20.27
N LYS A 130 -16.60 -14.51 19.07
CA LYS A 130 -15.36 -14.53 18.30
C LYS A 130 -14.36 -13.55 18.88
N LYS A 131 -14.77 -12.33 19.25
CA LYS A 131 -13.88 -11.24 19.70
C LYS A 131 -14.61 -10.20 20.57
N SER A 132 -13.89 -9.58 21.50
CA SER A 132 -14.33 -8.35 22.18
C SER A 132 -14.28 -7.16 21.21
N ALA A 133 -15.35 -6.38 21.11
CA ALA A 133 -15.42 -5.22 20.22
C ALA A 133 -16.18 -4.06 20.88
N PRO A 134 -15.81 -2.79 20.62
CA PRO A 134 -16.43 -1.65 21.28
C PRO A 134 -17.87 -1.44 20.78
N LEU A 135 -18.79 -1.18 21.71
CA LEU A 135 -20.20 -0.90 21.43
C LEU A 135 -20.66 0.44 21.99
N ALA A 136 -20.02 0.92 23.06
CA ALA A 136 -20.37 2.16 23.71
C ALA A 136 -19.64 3.36 23.10
N CYS A 137 -20.27 4.53 23.17
CA CYS A 137 -19.74 5.77 22.60
C CYS A 137 -18.30 6.06 23.04
N GLY A 138 -17.99 5.89 24.33
CA GLY A 138 -16.68 6.20 24.91
C GLY A 138 -15.57 5.22 24.55
N GLU A 139 -15.91 4.04 24.05
CA GLU A 139 -14.92 3.04 23.61
C GLU A 139 -14.38 3.35 22.21
N CYS A 140 -15.20 3.99 21.36
CA CYS A 140 -14.78 4.49 20.05
C CYS A 140 -14.32 5.96 20.08
N HIS A 141 -15.10 6.83 20.74
CA HIS A 141 -14.81 8.26 20.89
C HIS A 141 -14.07 8.54 22.20
N VAL A 142 -12.87 7.96 22.31
CA VAL A 142 -12.04 8.05 23.52
C VAL A 142 -11.61 9.50 23.75
N ARG A 143 -11.74 10.00 24.99
CA ARG A 143 -11.26 11.35 25.35
C ARG A 143 -9.75 11.46 25.15
N GLY A 144 -9.26 12.59 24.64
CA GLY A 144 -7.83 12.80 24.39
C GLY A 144 -7.41 12.49 22.95
N THR A 145 -8.24 11.82 22.15
CA THR A 145 -7.89 11.48 20.75
C THR A 145 -7.87 12.70 19.84
N GLU A 146 -8.43 13.84 20.26
CA GLU A 146 -8.29 15.11 19.57
C GLU A 146 -6.81 15.51 19.43
N LYS A 147 -6.01 15.25 20.47
CA LYS A 147 -4.56 15.53 20.52
C LYS A 147 -3.70 14.46 19.88
N VAL A 148 -4.27 13.28 19.58
CA VAL A 148 -3.55 12.21 18.89
C VAL A 148 -3.22 12.69 17.49
N LYS A 149 -1.93 12.94 17.28
CA LYS A 149 -1.33 13.00 15.95
C LYS A 149 -1.22 11.56 15.48
N THR A 150 -2.10 11.13 14.56
CA THR A 150 -1.80 9.91 13.82
C THR A 150 -0.51 10.14 13.07
N ALA A 151 0.37 9.13 13.07
CA ALA A 151 1.59 9.14 12.29
C ALA A 151 1.30 9.72 10.90
N ALA A 152 2.00 10.80 10.53
CA ALA A 152 2.06 11.15 9.13
C ALA A 152 2.73 9.95 8.45
N TYR A 153 1.95 9.19 7.69
CA TYR A 153 2.51 8.12 6.88
C TYR A 153 3.44 8.78 5.86
N PRO A 154 4.72 8.39 5.78
CA PRO A 154 5.61 8.89 4.75
C PRO A 154 4.99 8.66 3.39
N ALA A 155 5.11 9.63 2.48
CA ALA A 155 4.68 9.43 1.11
C ALA A 155 5.46 8.26 0.49
N VAL A 156 4.78 7.41 -0.27
CA VAL A 156 5.44 6.31 -0.98
C VAL A 156 6.32 6.91 -2.08
N ALA A 157 7.63 6.74 -1.95
CA ALA A 157 8.59 7.18 -2.95
C ALA A 157 8.63 6.19 -4.14
N PHE A 158 7.56 6.15 -4.95
CA PHE A 158 7.39 5.16 -6.02
C PHE A 158 8.58 5.10 -7.00
N PHE A 159 9.27 6.23 -7.23
CA PHE A 159 10.46 6.27 -8.07
C PHE A 159 11.52 5.23 -7.66
N GLN A 160 11.67 4.94 -6.36
CA GLN A 160 12.60 3.91 -5.86
C GLN A 160 12.21 2.49 -6.27
N TYR A 161 10.93 2.25 -6.56
CA TYR A 161 10.39 0.94 -6.93
C TYR A 161 10.03 0.86 -8.42
N HIS A 162 10.16 1.96 -9.17
CA HIS A 162 9.67 2.09 -10.54
C HIS A 162 10.29 1.03 -11.47
N SER A 163 11.62 0.89 -11.48
CA SER A 163 12.31 -0.09 -12.31
C SER A 163 11.95 -1.53 -11.95
N ALA A 164 11.73 -1.82 -10.66
CA ALA A 164 11.30 -3.14 -10.23
C ALA A 164 9.92 -3.51 -10.78
N HIS A 165 9.00 -2.55 -10.86
CA HIS A 165 7.68 -2.77 -11.46
C HIS A 165 7.77 -3.00 -12.96
N ILE A 166 8.58 -2.20 -13.67
CA ILE A 166 8.80 -2.38 -15.11
C ILE A 166 9.32 -3.79 -15.42
N LEU A 167 10.31 -4.28 -14.66
CA LEU A 167 10.88 -5.60 -14.87
C LEU A 167 9.91 -6.72 -14.47
N ALA A 168 9.17 -6.55 -13.38
CA ALA A 168 8.21 -7.55 -12.90
C ALA A 168 7.00 -7.71 -13.83
N LEU A 169 6.60 -6.64 -14.52
CA LEU A 169 5.38 -6.61 -15.35
C LEU A 169 5.65 -6.86 -16.84
N LYS A 170 6.89 -7.17 -17.25
CA LYS A 170 7.21 -7.37 -18.67
C LYS A 170 6.39 -8.48 -19.31
N GLU A 171 6.05 -9.54 -18.58
CA GLU A 171 5.25 -10.66 -19.12
C GLU A 171 3.76 -10.31 -19.26
N GLU A 172 3.30 -9.18 -18.70
CA GLU A 172 1.92 -8.71 -18.83
C GLU A 172 1.66 -7.95 -20.13
N VAL A 173 2.71 -7.65 -20.90
CA VAL A 173 2.61 -7.02 -22.22
C VAL A 173 3.05 -8.00 -23.30
N GLU A 174 2.31 -8.03 -24.41
CA GLU A 174 2.51 -8.98 -25.51
C GLU A 174 3.94 -8.98 -26.06
N SER A 175 4.54 -7.80 -26.17
CA SER A 175 5.90 -7.62 -26.67
C SER A 175 6.99 -8.15 -25.73
N LYS A 176 6.66 -8.41 -24.46
CA LYS A 176 7.58 -8.76 -23.38
C LYS A 176 8.71 -7.76 -23.13
N LYS A 177 8.51 -6.53 -23.60
CA LYS A 177 9.49 -5.44 -23.51
C LYS A 177 9.20 -4.56 -22.29
N PRO A 178 10.20 -4.26 -21.46
CA PRO A 178 10.08 -3.34 -20.33
C PRO A 178 9.47 -1.98 -20.70
N GLU A 179 9.78 -1.44 -21.88
CA GLU A 179 9.34 -0.10 -22.30
C GLU A 179 7.82 -0.04 -22.49
N ASP A 180 7.23 -1.17 -22.84
CA ASP A 180 5.81 -1.32 -23.14
C ASP A 180 4.95 -1.45 -21.89
N THR A 181 5.54 -1.78 -20.73
CA THR A 181 4.78 -1.89 -19.46
C THR A 181 4.31 -0.52 -18.95
N CYS A 182 4.86 0.58 -19.46
CA CYS A 182 4.47 1.94 -19.08
C CYS A 182 2.96 2.17 -19.22
N ARG A 183 2.32 1.54 -20.22
CA ARG A 183 0.88 1.67 -20.51
C ARG A 183 -0.03 1.05 -19.45
N LEU A 184 0.51 0.18 -18.59
CA LEU A 184 -0.23 -0.45 -17.51
C LEU A 184 -0.56 0.53 -16.38
N CYS A 185 0.17 1.65 -16.30
CA CYS A 185 0.06 2.61 -15.19
C CYS A 185 -0.16 4.05 -15.69
N HIS A 186 0.62 4.49 -16.68
CA HIS A 186 0.59 5.88 -17.14
C HIS A 186 -0.56 6.11 -18.12
N HIS A 187 -1.27 7.21 -17.89
CA HIS A 187 -2.30 7.70 -18.77
C HIS A 187 -2.20 9.23 -18.91
N ALA A 188 -2.79 9.75 -19.97
CA ALA A 188 -3.02 11.15 -20.22
C ALA A 188 -4.51 11.34 -20.56
N TYR A 189 -5.05 12.51 -20.25
CA TYR A 189 -6.39 12.87 -20.68
C TYR A 189 -6.36 13.37 -22.13
N ASP A 190 -7.26 12.83 -22.96
CA ASP A 190 -7.51 13.31 -24.32
C ASP A 190 -8.77 14.19 -24.26
N PRO A 191 -8.67 15.52 -24.41
CA PRO A 191 -9.82 16.43 -24.29
C PRO A 191 -10.81 16.29 -25.45
N GLU A 192 -10.35 15.89 -26.65
CA GLU A 192 -11.21 15.69 -27.81
C GLU A 192 -12.06 14.43 -27.66
N LYS A 193 -11.42 13.33 -27.23
CA LYS A 193 -12.10 12.04 -27.02
C LYS A 193 -12.72 11.90 -25.64
N ARG A 194 -12.47 12.88 -24.75
CA ARG A 194 -12.93 12.93 -23.35
C ARG A 194 -12.65 11.63 -22.58
N LYS A 195 -11.49 11.03 -22.81
CA LYS A 195 -11.10 9.74 -22.21
C LYS A 195 -9.61 9.69 -21.87
N LEU A 196 -9.25 8.74 -21.01
CA LEU A 196 -7.86 8.43 -20.72
C LEU A 196 -7.24 7.63 -21.86
N VAL A 197 -6.04 8.02 -22.27
CA VAL A 197 -5.24 7.36 -23.32
C VAL A 197 -3.81 7.19 -22.85
N TYR A 198 -3.10 6.20 -23.39
CA TYR A 198 -1.66 6.10 -23.21
C TYR A 198 -0.94 7.03 -24.19
N LYS A 199 0.08 7.75 -23.71
CA LYS A 199 1.04 8.51 -24.53
C LYS A 199 2.46 8.10 -24.14
N GLU A 200 3.25 7.69 -25.12
CA GLU A 200 4.60 7.19 -24.87
C GLU A 200 5.54 8.30 -24.37
N GLN A 201 5.42 9.49 -24.96
CA GLN A 201 6.19 10.67 -24.56
C GLN A 201 5.48 11.47 -23.47
N GLY A 202 6.25 12.19 -22.65
CA GLY A 202 5.69 13.13 -21.66
C GLY A 202 5.07 12.46 -20.43
N LYS A 203 5.45 11.21 -20.11
CA LYS A 203 5.05 10.53 -18.87
C LYS A 203 5.55 11.33 -17.66
N LYS A 204 4.63 11.70 -16.78
CA LYS A 204 4.91 12.48 -15.55
C LYS A 204 4.59 11.64 -14.32
N GLY A 205 5.13 12.06 -13.17
CA GLY A 205 4.71 11.53 -11.88
C GLY A 205 3.22 11.78 -11.65
N CYS A 206 2.56 10.87 -10.95
CA CYS A 206 1.12 10.93 -10.68
C CYS A 206 0.71 12.26 -10.01
N THR A 207 1.58 12.81 -9.16
CA THR A 207 1.37 14.04 -8.40
C THR A 207 1.19 15.29 -9.25
N TYR A 208 1.61 15.26 -10.53
CA TYR A 208 1.43 16.38 -11.46
C TYR A 208 -0.04 16.66 -11.75
N CYS A 209 -0.85 15.61 -11.85
CA CYS A 209 -2.29 15.73 -12.10
C CYS A 209 -3.14 15.35 -10.88
N HIS A 210 -2.58 14.56 -9.96
CA HIS A 210 -3.25 14.10 -8.75
C HIS A 210 -2.51 14.64 -7.53
N GLY A 211 -2.72 15.89 -7.17
CA GLY A 211 -2.11 16.47 -5.97
C GLY A 211 -2.77 15.97 -4.67
N PRO A 212 -2.23 16.38 -3.51
CA PRO A 212 -3.03 16.51 -2.30
C PRO A 212 -3.92 17.76 -2.45
N PHE A 213 -4.95 17.69 -3.29
CA PHE A 213 -5.88 18.80 -3.49
C PHE A 213 -6.91 18.86 -2.36
N GLU A 214 -6.46 19.16 -1.15
CA GLU A 214 -7.37 19.46 -0.04
C GLU A 214 -7.73 20.96 -0.08
N GLU A 215 -9.01 21.23 -0.34
CA GLU A 215 -9.81 22.44 -0.04
C GLU A 215 -9.32 23.83 -0.46
N THR A 216 -8.28 23.94 -1.27
CA THR A 216 -7.98 25.20 -1.98
C THR A 216 -8.18 24.99 -3.47
N PRO A 217 -9.01 25.81 -4.16
CA PRO A 217 -8.98 25.84 -5.61
C PRO A 217 -7.59 26.36 -5.97
N LEU A 218 -6.68 25.46 -6.33
CA LEU A 218 -5.49 25.87 -7.06
C LEU A 218 -5.99 26.63 -8.28
N PRO A 219 -5.49 27.85 -8.58
CA PRO A 219 -5.77 28.47 -9.86
C PRO A 219 -5.42 27.45 -10.93
N SER A 220 -6.39 27.15 -11.81
CA SER A 220 -6.39 25.99 -12.69
C SER A 220 -5.10 25.90 -13.50
N LEU A 221 -4.14 25.07 -13.03
CA LEU A 221 -2.84 24.90 -13.67
C LEU A 221 -2.96 24.10 -15.00
N SER A 222 -4.05 23.33 -15.17
CA SER A 222 -4.38 22.59 -16.40
C SER A 222 -5.82 22.03 -16.35
N THR A 223 -6.39 21.66 -17.50
CA THR A 223 -7.69 20.98 -17.60
C THR A 223 -7.71 19.69 -16.78
N GLU A 224 -6.62 18.93 -16.77
CA GLU A 224 -6.47 17.68 -16.04
C GLU A 224 -6.56 17.90 -14.53
N VAL A 225 -5.85 18.91 -14.00
CA VAL A 225 -5.90 19.26 -12.57
C VAL A 225 -7.30 19.69 -12.14
N SER A 226 -8.01 20.45 -12.98
CA SER A 226 -9.40 20.81 -12.71
C SER A 226 -10.31 19.57 -12.63
N LEU A 227 -10.21 18.66 -13.60
CA LEU A 227 -11.02 17.44 -13.65
C LEU A 227 -10.74 16.49 -12.48
N THR A 228 -9.47 16.29 -12.13
CA THR A 228 -9.11 15.43 -10.99
C THR A 228 -9.54 16.03 -9.67
N THR A 229 -9.47 17.36 -9.51
CA THR A 229 -9.96 18.07 -8.31
C THR A 229 -11.47 17.96 -8.18
N GLU A 230 -12.22 18.25 -9.25
CA GLU A 230 -13.70 18.15 -9.27
C GLU A 230 -14.17 16.73 -8.91
N LYS A 231 -13.49 15.71 -9.45
CA LYS A 231 -13.80 14.30 -9.18
C LYS A 231 -13.23 13.77 -7.85
N GLY A 232 -12.51 14.58 -7.08
CA GLY A 232 -11.88 14.17 -5.82
C GLY A 232 -10.82 13.08 -5.98
N LEU A 233 -10.15 13.02 -7.15
CA LEU A 233 -9.11 12.05 -7.50
C LEU A 233 -7.75 12.49 -6.97
N THR A 234 -7.64 12.59 -5.64
CA THR A 234 -6.38 12.95 -4.98
C THR A 234 -5.34 11.84 -5.11
N MET A 235 -4.06 12.20 -4.95
CA MET A 235 -2.94 11.27 -4.95
C MET A 235 -3.15 10.09 -3.99
N ARG A 236 -3.72 10.36 -2.81
CA ARG A 236 -4.06 9.36 -1.80
C ARG A 236 -5.09 8.36 -2.32
N LYS A 237 -6.17 8.85 -2.95
CA LYS A 237 -7.25 8.00 -3.47
C LYS A 237 -6.78 7.16 -4.66
N VAL A 238 -6.14 7.80 -5.64
CA VAL A 238 -5.70 7.11 -6.86
C VAL A 238 -4.54 6.15 -6.60
N GLY A 239 -3.60 6.52 -5.72
CA GLY A 239 -2.48 5.66 -5.34
C GLY A 239 -2.96 4.39 -4.65
N HIS A 240 -3.84 4.50 -3.65
CA HIS A 240 -4.43 3.31 -3.02
C HIS A 240 -5.26 2.49 -4.01
N SER A 241 -6.08 3.13 -4.85
CA SER A 241 -6.90 2.40 -5.82
C SER A 241 -6.06 1.62 -6.83
N LEU A 242 -5.10 2.27 -7.50
CA LEU A 242 -4.29 1.61 -8.55
C LEU A 242 -3.35 0.55 -7.95
N CYS A 243 -2.55 0.93 -6.96
CA CYS A 243 -1.50 0.05 -6.44
C CYS A 243 -2.11 -1.16 -5.71
N LEU A 244 -3.05 -0.93 -4.79
CA LEU A 244 -3.59 -2.02 -3.98
C LEU A 244 -4.46 -2.96 -4.81
N ASN A 245 -5.27 -2.48 -5.77
CA ASN A 245 -6.05 -3.41 -6.61
C ASN A 245 -5.15 -4.29 -7.49
N CYS A 246 -4.05 -3.73 -8.03
CA CYS A 246 -3.06 -4.53 -8.73
C CYS A 246 -2.44 -5.56 -7.77
N HIS A 247 -1.93 -5.14 -6.62
CA HIS A 247 -1.29 -6.06 -5.66
C HIS A 247 -2.24 -7.15 -5.16
N LEU A 248 -3.50 -6.81 -4.88
CA LEU A 248 -4.55 -7.75 -4.48
C LEU A 248 -4.86 -8.77 -5.59
N THR A 249 -4.80 -8.36 -6.85
CA THR A 249 -4.99 -9.27 -8.00
C THR A 249 -3.88 -10.30 -8.05
N TYR A 250 -2.62 -9.89 -7.87
CA TYR A 250 -1.48 -10.83 -7.83
C TYR A 250 -1.46 -11.69 -6.58
N ALA A 251 -1.89 -11.15 -5.44
CA ALA A 251 -2.04 -11.93 -4.21
C ALA A 251 -3.05 -13.06 -4.35
N LYS A 252 -4.18 -12.80 -5.01
CA LYS A 252 -5.17 -13.85 -5.32
C LYS A 252 -4.61 -14.92 -6.26
N LYS A 253 -3.64 -14.58 -7.13
CA LYS A 253 -2.95 -15.53 -8.02
C LYS A 253 -1.85 -16.34 -7.32
N GLY A 254 -1.56 -16.11 -6.04
CA GLY A 254 -0.51 -16.80 -5.29
C GLY A 254 0.92 -16.47 -5.75
N LEU A 255 1.09 -15.39 -6.52
CA LEU A 255 2.41 -14.93 -6.98
C LEU A 255 3.12 -14.14 -5.88
N LYS A 256 4.46 -14.04 -5.92
CA LYS A 256 5.21 -13.23 -4.95
C LYS A 256 4.65 -11.81 -4.91
N THR A 257 4.02 -11.46 -3.80
CA THR A 257 3.13 -10.30 -3.73
C THR A 257 3.87 -9.03 -3.37
N ALA A 258 3.52 -7.95 -4.05
CA ALA A 258 3.82 -6.60 -3.60
C ALA A 258 2.97 -6.25 -2.36
N PRO A 259 3.42 -5.28 -1.53
CA PRO A 259 2.83 -5.02 -0.22
C PRO A 259 1.37 -4.53 -0.28
N VAL A 260 0.55 -4.99 0.66
CA VAL A 260 -0.86 -4.55 0.80
C VAL A 260 -1.15 -3.94 2.17
N ALA A 261 -0.26 -4.12 3.14
CA ALA A 261 -0.38 -3.52 4.46
C ALA A 261 0.16 -2.08 4.46
N CYS A 262 -0.40 -1.23 5.34
CA CYS A 262 -0.04 0.19 5.39
C CYS A 262 1.45 0.38 5.70
N SER A 263 1.93 -0.36 6.69
CA SER A 263 3.31 -0.29 7.19
C SER A 263 4.36 -0.77 6.17
N GLU A 264 3.98 -1.65 5.24
CA GLU A 264 4.89 -2.16 4.22
C GLU A 264 5.10 -1.18 3.06
N CYS A 265 4.08 -0.36 2.76
CA CYS A 265 4.16 0.71 1.76
C CYS A 265 4.71 2.01 2.35
N HIS A 266 4.23 2.40 3.53
CA HIS A 266 4.56 3.65 4.21
C HIS A 266 5.63 3.46 5.29
N LYS A 267 6.75 2.86 4.89
CA LYS A 267 7.91 2.65 5.75
C LYS A 267 8.49 4.00 6.21
N ARG A 268 8.85 4.09 7.49
CA ARG A 268 9.56 5.23 8.08
C ARG A 268 11.06 5.09 7.93
#